data_AF-A0A1H9M3S6-F1
#
_entry.id   AF-A0A1H9M3S6-F1
#
_cell.length_a   1.000
_cell.length_b   1.000
_cell.length_c   1.000
_cell.angle_alpha   90.00
_cell.angle_beta   90.00
_cell.angle_gamma   90.00
#
_symmetry.space_group_name_H-M   'P 1'
#
loop_
_entity.id
_entity.type
_entity.pdbx_description
1 polymer ?
#
loop_
_entity_poly.entity_id
_entity_poly.type
_entity_poly.pdbx_seq_one_letter_code
_entity_poly.pdbx_strand_id
1 'polypeptide(L)'
;MQIEGIEANGDGTAVRPTLSVGNVNGRITALCLALEDLLEFKLTMRHTLGTYLDAENFPDGNPDAAPTQESIKVWYLDQKTNEDG
;
A
#
# COMPACT_ATOMS: atom_id res chain seq x y z
N MET A 1 3.44 1.34 -8.85
CA MET A 1 2.45 1.34 -7.75
C MET A 1 1.94 2.76 -7.63
N GLN A 2 0.63 2.95 -7.68
CA GLN A 2 -0.02 4.25 -7.63
C GLN A 2 -1.22 4.15 -6.69
N ILE A 3 -1.44 5.17 -5.88
CA ILE A 3 -2.57 5.27 -4.94
C ILE A 3 -3.23 6.61 -5.15
N GLU A 4 -4.53 6.62 -5.38
CA GLU A 4 -5.34 7.82 -5.59
C GLU A 4 -6.52 7.87 -4.61
N GLY A 5 -7.01 9.06 -4.26
CA GLY A 5 -8.19 9.22 -3.40
C GLY A 5 -7.96 8.91 -1.91
N ILE A 6 -6.72 8.97 -1.42
CA ILE A 6 -6.39 8.87 0.02
C ILE A 6 -6.66 10.19 0.79
N GLU A 7 -7.27 11.16 0.12
CA GLU A 7 -7.57 12.49 0.65
C GLU A 7 -8.57 12.36 1.81
N ALA A 8 -8.26 12.94 2.97
CA ALA A 8 -9.18 12.97 4.09
C ALA A 8 -10.12 14.17 3.94
N ASN A 9 -11.30 13.95 3.39
CA ASN A 9 -12.30 15.00 3.20
C ASN A 9 -12.84 15.37 4.59
N GLY A 10 -12.70 16.63 5.01
CA GLY A 10 -13.21 17.14 6.30
C GLY A 10 -14.75 17.13 6.43
N ASP A 11 -15.45 16.66 5.39
CA ASP A 11 -16.91 16.66 5.24
C ASP A 11 -17.59 15.38 5.76
N GLY A 12 -16.83 14.46 6.37
CA GLY A 12 -17.38 13.23 6.97
C GLY A 12 -17.74 12.12 5.99
N THR A 13 -17.40 12.27 4.70
CA THR A 13 -17.57 11.23 3.69
C THR A 13 -16.49 10.16 3.84
N ALA A 14 -16.89 8.88 3.81
CA ALA A 14 -15.96 7.76 3.81
C ALA A 14 -15.11 7.79 2.54
N VAL A 15 -13.80 7.94 2.71
CA VAL A 15 -12.83 8.03 1.61
C VAL A 15 -12.53 6.62 1.10
N ARG A 16 -12.57 6.44 -0.23
CA ARG A 16 -12.36 5.15 -0.90
C ARG A 16 -11.16 5.24 -1.83
N PRO A 17 -9.93 5.06 -1.31
CA PRO A 17 -8.74 5.15 -2.14
C PRO A 17 -8.69 3.99 -3.14
N THR A 18 -8.17 4.26 -4.34
CA THR A 18 -7.91 3.24 -5.36
C THR A 18 -6.40 2.96 -5.40
N LEU A 19 -6.03 1.67 -5.31
CA LEU A 19 -4.64 1.20 -5.38
C LEU A 19 -4.41 0.49 -6.72
N SER A 20 -3.45 0.98 -7.49
CA SER A 20 -2.99 0.37 -8.74
C SER A 20 -1.59 -0.23 -8.54
N VAL A 21 -1.48 -1.56 -8.67
CA VAL A 21 -0.21 -2.29 -8.50
C VAL A 21 0.24 -2.82 -9.86
N GLY A 22 1.53 -2.65 -10.16
CA GLY A 22 2.11 -3.19 -11.39
C GLY A 22 2.23 -4.71 -11.29
N ASN A 23 1.63 -5.44 -12.21
CA ASN A 23 1.67 -6.89 -12.27
C ASN A 23 2.93 -7.41 -12.97
N VAL A 24 4.10 -7.22 -12.35
CA VAL A 24 5.37 -7.71 -12.92
C VAL A 24 5.36 -9.24 -12.88
N ASN A 25 5.49 -9.97 -13.98
CA ASN A 25 5.49 -11.44 -14.03
C ASN A 25 4.21 -12.14 -13.54
N GLY A 26 3.03 -11.51 -13.59
CA GLY A 26 1.75 -12.19 -13.31
C GLY A 26 1.49 -12.53 -11.84
N ARG A 27 2.36 -12.12 -10.91
CA ARG A 27 2.27 -12.46 -9.47
C ARG A 27 1.04 -11.85 -8.80
N ILE A 28 0.59 -10.66 -9.21
CA ILE A 28 -0.61 -10.05 -8.63
C ILE A 28 -1.85 -10.83 -9.06
N THR A 29 -1.94 -11.19 -10.36
CA THR A 29 -3.03 -12.04 -10.86
C THR A 29 -3.04 -13.40 -10.18
N ALA A 30 -1.87 -14.03 -9.97
CA ALA A 30 -1.77 -15.30 -9.26
C ALA A 30 -2.28 -15.20 -7.81
N LEU A 31 -1.99 -14.10 -7.11
CA LEU A 31 -2.50 -13.84 -5.77
C LEU A 31 -4.01 -13.63 -5.76
N CYS A 32 -4.55 -12.87 -6.72
CA CYS A 32 -6.00 -12.70 -6.86
C CYS A 32 -6.70 -14.05 -7.12
N LEU A 33 -6.15 -14.91 -7.98
CA LEU A 33 -6.71 -16.24 -8.23
C LEU A 33 -6.63 -17.17 -7.01
N ALA A 34 -5.56 -17.06 -6.21
CA ALA A 34 -5.35 -17.91 -5.03
C ALA A 34 -6.12 -17.44 -3.79
N LEU A 35 -6.47 -16.15 -3.71
CA LEU A 35 -7.01 -15.49 -2.51
C LEU A 35 -8.31 -14.74 -2.80
N GLU A 36 -9.15 -15.27 -3.70
CA GLU A 36 -10.50 -14.76 -4.00
C GLU A 36 -10.51 -13.24 -4.28
N ASP A 37 -9.69 -12.83 -5.26
CA ASP A 37 -9.49 -11.43 -5.68
C ASP A 37 -8.99 -10.49 -4.55
N LEU A 38 -8.35 -11.05 -3.52
CA LEU A 38 -7.86 -10.33 -2.35
C LEU A 38 -8.98 -9.60 -1.59
N LEU A 39 -10.20 -10.15 -1.63
CA LEU A 39 -11.33 -9.64 -0.87
C LEU A 39 -11.03 -9.67 0.64
N GLU A 40 -11.36 -8.58 1.33
CA GLU A 40 -11.05 -8.34 2.74
C GLU A 40 -9.55 -8.35 3.08
N PHE A 41 -8.67 -8.32 2.07
CA PHE A 41 -7.24 -8.35 2.31
C PHE A 41 -6.78 -7.09 3.05
N LYS A 42 -6.02 -7.28 4.13
CA LYS A 42 -5.52 -6.18 4.96
C LYS A 42 -4.33 -5.50 4.27
N LEU A 43 -4.57 -4.31 3.75
CA LEU A 43 -3.54 -3.42 3.23
C LEU A 43 -3.00 -2.53 4.35
N THR A 44 -1.73 -2.69 4.69
CA THR A 44 -1.05 -1.83 5.67
C THR A 44 -0.14 -0.84 4.93
N MET A 45 -0.52 0.43 4.91
CA MET A 45 0.32 1.52 4.39
C MET A 45 1.14 2.12 5.53
N ARG A 46 2.45 2.16 5.34
CA ARG A 46 3.40 2.79 6.27
C ARG A 46 3.94 4.05 5.60
N HIS A 47 3.61 5.21 6.13
CA HIS A 47 4.12 6.49 5.66
C HIS A 47 5.26 6.94 6.56
N THR A 48 6.46 7.05 6.01
CA THR A 48 7.62 7.58 6.72
C THR A 48 8.41 8.51 5.79
N LEU A 49 9.24 9.38 6.37
CA LEU A 49 10.22 10.13 5.59
C LEU A 49 11.31 9.16 5.12
N GLY A 50 11.81 9.34 3.90
CA GLY A 50 12.85 8.45 3.35
C GLY A 50 14.04 8.30 4.30
N THR A 51 14.46 9.36 4.97
CA THR A 51 15.54 9.36 5.97
C THR A 51 15.31 8.42 7.17
N TYR A 52 14.08 8.02 7.47
CA TYR A 52 13.77 7.12 8.59
C TYR A 52 13.52 5.67 8.16
N LEU A 53 13.60 5.38 6.85
CA LEU A 53 13.44 4.03 6.32
C LEU A 53 14.56 3.11 6.82
N ASP A 54 14.31 1.81 6.90
CA ASP A 54 15.27 0.86 7.48
C ASP A 54 16.61 0.84 6.75
N ALA A 55 17.67 0.47 7.47
CA ALA A 55 19.02 0.44 6.95
C ALA A 55 19.19 -0.55 5.78
N GLU A 56 18.37 -1.60 5.69
CA GLU A 56 18.45 -2.59 4.61
C GLU A 56 18.03 -2.00 3.25
N ASN A 57 17.22 -0.94 3.26
CA ASN A 57 16.85 -0.19 2.06
C ASN A 57 17.95 0.78 1.56
N PHE A 58 19.06 0.95 2.29
CA PHE A 58 20.18 1.81 1.89
C PHE A 58 21.46 1.02 1.66
N PRO A 59 22.19 1.24 0.55
CA PRO A 59 23.41 0.47 0.24
C PRO A 59 24.51 0.63 1.30
N ASP A 60 24.56 1.77 2.00
CA ASP A 60 25.52 2.05 3.08
C ASP A 60 24.89 1.93 4.49
N GLY A 61 23.67 1.42 4.59
CA GLY A 61 22.86 1.47 5.82
C GLY A 61 22.25 2.84 6.09
N ASN A 62 21.45 2.92 7.15
CA ASN A 62 20.82 4.16 7.58
C ASN A 62 20.91 4.34 9.11
N PRO A 63 21.77 5.26 9.61
CA PRO A 63 21.88 5.54 11.05
C PRO A 63 20.68 6.32 11.59
N ASP A 64 19.93 7.01 10.73
CA ASP A 64 18.73 7.74 11.07
C ASP A 64 17.47 6.85 11.00
N ALA A 65 17.61 5.55 10.70
CA ALA A 65 16.49 4.62 10.65
C ALA A 65 15.68 4.68 11.96
N ALA A 66 14.42 5.09 11.86
CA ALA A 66 13.57 5.34 13.01
C ALA A 66 12.22 4.65 12.79
N PRO A 67 12.05 3.39 13.23
CA PRO A 67 10.79 2.65 13.08
C PRO A 67 9.63 3.25 13.88
N THR A 68 9.89 4.26 14.72
CA THR A 68 8.87 5.01 15.45
C THR A 68 8.38 6.24 14.68
N GLN A 69 9.09 6.69 13.65
CA GLN A 69 8.76 7.85 12.83
C GLN A 69 7.97 7.43 11.58
N GLU A 70 6.87 6.72 11.81
CA GLU A 70 5.96 6.31 10.74
C GLU A 70 4.50 6.52 11.12
N SER A 71 3.68 6.80 10.12
CA SER A 71 2.23 6.78 10.23
C SER A 71 1.71 5.52 9.56
N ILE A 72 1.15 4.61 10.36
CA ILE A 72 0.57 3.35 9.87
C ILE A 72 -0.92 3.56 9.62
N LYS A 73 -1.38 3.26 8.40
CA LYS A 73 -2.79 3.23 8.03
C LYS A 73 -3.15 1.82 7.57
N VAL A 74 -4.20 1.26 8.15
CA VAL A 74 -4.71 -0.06 7.79
C VAL A 74 -6.00 0.12 7.00
N TRP A 75 -6.05 -0.51 5.83
CA TRP A 75 -7.20 -0.56 4.95
C TRP A 75 -7.55 -2.02 4.67
N TYR A 76 -8.79 -2.26 4.25
CA TYR A 76 -9.25 -3.57 3.79
C TYR A 76 -9.69 -3.43 2.33
N LEU A 77 -9.27 -4.37 1.49
CA LEU A 77 -9.73 -4.42 0.10
C LEU A 77 -11.20 -4.84 0.07
N ASP A 78 -12.03 -4.01 -0.53
CA ASP A 78 -13.48 -4.25 -0.65
C ASP A 78 -13.85 -4.82 -2.02
N GLN A 79 -13.18 -4.36 -3.09
CA GLN A 79 -13.46 -4.82 -4.44
C GLN A 79 -12.26 -4.60 -5.37
N LYS A 80 -12.00 -5.58 -6.25
CA LYS A 80 -11.18 -5.40 -7.45
C LYS A 80 -11.99 -4.66 -8.53
N THR A 81 -11.50 -3.51 -8.97
CA THR A 81 -12.22 -2.65 -9.93
C THR A 81 -11.77 -2.84 -11.37
N ASN A 82 -10.48 -3.13 -11.62
CA ASN A 82 -9.95 -3.38 -12.95
C ASN A 82 -8.70 -4.27 -12.91
N GLU A 83 -8.46 -5.04 -13.97
CA GLU A 83 -7.20 -5.71 -14.26
C GLU A 83 -6.89 -5.48 -15.74
N ASP A 84 -5.89 -4.65 -16.00
CA ASP A 84 -5.32 -4.49 -17.34
C ASP A 84 -4.16 -5.49 -17.49
N GLY A 85 -4.26 -6.34 -18.51
CA GLY A 85 -3.31 -7.41 -18.83
C GLY A 85 -2.38 -7.03 -19.97
#